data_AF-A0A2V6C6J2-F1
#
_entry.id   AF-A0A2V6C6J2-F1
#
_cell.length_a   1.000
_cell.length_b   1.000
_cell.length_c   1.000
_cell.angle_alpha   90.00
_cell.angle_beta   90.00
_cell.angle_gamma   90.00
#
_symmetry.space_group_name_H-M   'P 1'
#
loop_
_entity.id
_entity.type
_entity.pdbx_description
1 polymer ?
#
loop_
_entity_poly.entity_id
_entity_poly.type
_entity_poly.pdbx_seq_one_letter_code
_entity_poly.pdbx_strand_id
1 'polypeptide(L)'
;MRAGTCLHLILEELDFADLSHLRPLVARKLSDFHFDNFDEVVCDTLEKTLRVPLGEDGFTLSQVSRPSRLSELEFIFPITALTTERLRKVFQMEELPLAIDRLQFAPANGFMKGFIDLVFEHEGRFYFVDWKSNWLGADSASYTPESVATEMARHFYNLQLGIYAVALHRYLERRLPEYEYEKNFGGAFYIFLRGIDLSKQNNGIFSTRPPRKFVEQLSEIFHGNS
;
A
#
# COMPACT_ATOMS: atom_id res chain seq x y z
N MET A 1 -17.97 3.81 -3.63
CA MET A 1 -16.73 3.69 -4.42
C MET A 1 -16.16 5.05 -4.87
N ARG A 2 -16.97 6.07 -5.19
CA ARG A 2 -16.51 7.41 -5.62
C ARG A 2 -15.60 8.17 -4.64
N ALA A 3 -15.88 8.13 -3.34
CA ALA A 3 -15.10 8.86 -2.34
C ALA A 3 -13.65 8.36 -2.23
N GLY A 4 -13.43 7.04 -2.32
CA GLY A 4 -12.09 6.46 -2.30
C GLY A 4 -11.26 6.94 -3.49
N THR A 5 -11.82 6.85 -4.70
CA THR A 5 -11.18 7.34 -5.93
C THR A 5 -10.84 8.83 -5.86
N CYS A 6 -11.73 9.66 -5.33
CA CYS A 6 -11.46 11.09 -5.13
C CYS A 6 -10.20 11.31 -4.27
N LEU A 7 -10.07 10.58 -3.15
CA LEU A 7 -8.91 10.71 -2.26
C LEU A 7 -7.61 10.25 -2.94
N HIS A 8 -7.63 9.17 -3.72
CA HIS A 8 -6.46 8.68 -4.45
C HIS A 8 -5.98 9.72 -5.46
N LEU A 9 -6.90 10.31 -6.23
CA LEU A 9 -6.55 11.35 -7.22
C LEU A 9 -6.02 12.63 -6.57
N ILE A 10 -6.46 12.96 -5.35
CA ILE A 10 -5.85 14.07 -4.59
C ILE A 10 -4.41 13.72 -4.23
N LEU A 11 -4.17 12.53 -3.68
CA LEU A 11 -2.84 12.08 -3.24
C LEU A 11 -1.85 11.91 -4.41
N GLU A 12 -2.32 11.55 -5.59
CA GLU A 12 -1.52 11.49 -6.81
C GLU A 12 -1.02 12.88 -7.24
N GLU A 13 -1.90 13.89 -7.20
CA GLU A 13 -1.57 15.25 -7.63
C GLU A 13 -0.85 16.07 -6.55
N LEU A 14 -1.09 15.81 -5.27
CA LEU A 14 -0.59 16.59 -4.15
C LEU A 14 0.95 16.52 -4.02
N ASP A 15 1.62 17.66 -3.92
CA ASP A 15 3.02 17.69 -3.46
C ASP A 15 3.06 17.42 -1.95
N PHE A 16 3.82 16.41 -1.52
CA PHE A 16 3.87 16.07 -0.09
C PHE A 16 4.81 16.99 0.70
N ALA A 17 5.78 17.61 0.04
CA ALA A 17 6.74 18.50 0.66
C ALA A 17 6.24 19.96 0.74
N ASP A 18 5.26 20.33 -0.08
CA ASP A 18 4.63 21.65 -0.07
C ASP A 18 3.09 21.58 -0.12
N LEU A 19 2.46 21.94 0.99
CA LEU A 19 1.00 21.92 1.14
C LEU A 19 0.33 23.27 0.83
N SER A 20 1.08 24.24 0.29
CA SER A 20 0.54 25.55 -0.12
C SER A 20 -0.67 25.44 -1.07
N HIS A 21 -0.70 24.38 -1.90
CA HIS A 21 -1.75 24.09 -2.86
C HIS A 21 -2.76 23.01 -2.41
N LEU A 22 -2.66 22.50 -1.18
CA LEU A 22 -3.53 21.43 -0.68
C LEU A 22 -5.01 21.81 -0.76
N ARG A 23 -5.40 22.93 -0.13
CA ARG A 23 -6.81 23.33 -0.05
C ARG A 23 -7.43 23.64 -1.43
N PRO A 24 -6.78 24.39 -2.33
CA PRO A 24 -7.27 24.56 -3.71
C PRO A 24 -7.43 23.24 -4.47
N LEU A 25 -6.48 22.30 -4.33
CA LEU A 25 -6.55 20.99 -4.97
C LEU A 25 -7.74 20.16 -4.44
N VAL A 26 -7.89 20.10 -3.11
CA VAL A 26 -8.98 19.37 -2.45
C VAL A 26 -10.34 19.93 -2.89
N ALA A 27 -10.52 21.25 -2.84
CA ALA A 27 -11.79 21.89 -3.24
C ALA A 27 -12.16 21.58 -4.69
N ARG A 28 -11.19 21.65 -5.61
CA ARG A 28 -11.38 21.28 -7.02
C ARG A 28 -11.81 19.82 -7.16
N LYS A 29 -11.06 18.88 -6.56
CA LYS A 29 -11.33 17.45 -6.68
C LYS A 29 -12.65 17.04 -6.04
N LEU A 30 -13.00 17.61 -4.88
CA LEU A 30 -14.30 17.35 -4.26
C LEU A 30 -15.45 17.84 -5.14
N SER A 31 -15.30 19.02 -5.76
CA SER A 31 -16.28 19.56 -6.71
C SER A 31 -16.46 18.66 -7.94
N ASP A 32 -15.37 18.18 -8.55
CA ASP A 32 -15.41 17.24 -9.69
C ASP A 32 -16.21 15.97 -9.34
N PHE A 33 -16.11 15.50 -8.10
CA PHE A 33 -16.81 14.32 -7.59
C PHE A 33 -18.18 14.61 -6.96
N HIS A 34 -18.60 15.87 -6.93
CA HIS A 34 -19.88 16.34 -6.38
C HIS A 34 -20.00 16.06 -4.88
N PHE A 35 -18.92 16.27 -4.14
CA PHE A 35 -18.88 16.24 -2.68
C PHE A 35 -18.84 17.67 -2.13
N ASP A 36 -19.84 18.02 -1.33
CA ASP A 36 -19.93 19.34 -0.69
C ASP A 36 -19.64 19.24 0.81
N ASN A 37 -19.01 20.27 1.38
CA ASN A 37 -18.74 20.42 2.82
C ASN A 37 -17.77 19.38 3.42
N PHE A 38 -16.83 18.85 2.63
CA PHE A 38 -15.80 17.91 3.09
C PHE A 38 -14.37 18.48 3.06
N ASP A 39 -14.18 19.72 2.59
CA ASP A 39 -12.88 20.32 2.34
C ASP A 39 -11.97 20.31 3.59
N GLU A 40 -12.51 20.75 4.72
CA GLU A 40 -11.75 20.88 5.96
C GLU A 40 -11.30 19.52 6.50
N VAL A 41 -12.22 18.56 6.57
CA VAL A 41 -11.91 17.21 7.07
C VAL A 41 -10.94 16.47 6.14
N VAL A 42 -11.06 16.65 4.82
CA VAL A 42 -10.13 16.05 3.86
C VAL A 42 -8.75 16.70 3.96
N CYS A 43 -8.67 18.03 4.02
CA CYS A 43 -7.38 18.71 4.21
C CYS A 43 -6.69 18.26 5.50
N ASP A 44 -7.40 18.31 6.63
CA ASP A 44 -6.86 17.87 7.93
C ASP A 44 -6.39 16.42 7.92
N THR A 45 -7.19 15.51 7.34
CA THR A 45 -6.82 14.10 7.20
C THR A 45 -5.54 13.91 6.38
N LEU A 46 -5.42 14.62 5.25
CA LEU A 46 -4.25 14.52 4.37
C LEU A 46 -3.01 15.14 5.03
N GLU A 47 -3.13 16.29 5.69
CA GLU A 47 -2.02 16.89 6.46
C GLU A 47 -1.49 15.93 7.53
N LYS A 48 -2.38 15.32 8.31
CA LYS A 48 -2.02 14.32 9.32
C LYS A 48 -1.36 13.10 8.68
N THR A 49 -1.91 12.60 7.59
CA THR A 49 -1.37 11.46 6.84
C THR A 49 0.05 11.72 6.36
N LEU A 50 0.36 12.93 5.92
CA LEU A 50 1.70 13.26 5.43
C LEU A 50 2.73 13.47 6.55
N ARG A 51 2.27 13.79 7.76
CA ARG A 51 3.11 14.08 8.93
C ARG A 51 3.21 12.92 9.91
N VAL A 52 2.45 11.85 9.73
CA VAL A 52 2.52 10.68 10.62
C VAL A 52 3.88 9.99 10.44
N PRO A 53 4.60 9.67 11.52
CA PRO A 53 5.83 8.89 11.44
C PRO A 53 5.57 7.49 10.89
N LEU A 54 6.43 7.04 9.97
CA LEU A 54 6.40 5.75 9.31
C LEU A 54 7.71 5.00 9.51
N GLY A 55 7.61 3.68 9.54
CA GLY A 55 8.77 2.80 9.72
C GLY A 55 9.41 2.92 11.10
N GLU A 56 10.54 2.23 11.29
CA GLU A 56 11.31 2.27 12.53
C GLU A 56 12.06 3.61 12.70
N ASP A 57 12.49 4.20 11.59
CA ASP A 57 13.22 5.46 11.56
C ASP A 57 12.32 6.70 11.75
N GLY A 58 10.99 6.51 11.73
CA GLY A 58 10.01 7.56 12.00
C GLY A 58 9.96 8.67 10.95
N PHE A 59 10.41 8.41 9.72
CA PHE A 59 10.31 9.36 8.63
C PHE A 59 8.84 9.63 8.28
N THR A 60 8.57 10.74 7.61
CA THR A 60 7.21 11.13 7.22
C THR A 60 7.13 11.28 5.71
N LEU A 61 5.94 11.10 5.14
CA LEU A 61 5.75 11.30 3.71
C LEU A 61 5.97 12.75 3.28
N SER A 62 5.86 13.71 4.20
CA SER A 62 6.20 15.11 3.95
C SER A 62 7.68 15.35 3.63
N GLN A 63 8.56 14.39 3.95
CA GLN A 63 9.97 14.43 3.58
C GLN A 63 10.24 13.82 2.19
N VAL A 64 9.24 13.20 1.56
CA VAL A 64 9.37 12.53 0.26
C VAL A 64 9.07 13.54 -0.85
N SER A 65 10.13 13.95 -1.56
CA SER A 65 10.02 14.87 -2.68
C SER A 65 9.35 14.24 -3.91
N ARG A 66 8.78 15.08 -4.79
CA ARG A 66 8.13 14.63 -6.03
C ARG A 66 9.03 13.75 -6.94
N PRO A 67 10.33 14.04 -7.12
CA PRO A 67 11.22 13.19 -7.92
C PRO A 67 11.56 11.83 -7.28
N SER A 68 11.47 11.71 -5.95
CA SER A 68 11.77 10.49 -5.20
C SER A 68 10.58 9.52 -5.12
N ARG A 69 9.54 9.73 -5.92
CA ARG A 69 8.33 8.90 -5.86
C ARG A 69 7.68 8.68 -7.22
N LEU A 70 6.96 7.58 -7.33
CA LEU A 70 6.11 7.20 -8.45
C LEU A 70 4.70 6.96 -7.90
N SER A 71 3.73 7.71 -8.42
CA SER A 71 2.31 7.48 -8.13
C SER A 71 1.73 6.52 -9.17
N GLU A 72 0.80 5.66 -8.75
CA GLU A 72 0.14 4.64 -9.58
C GLU A 72 1.12 3.83 -10.44
N LEU A 73 2.13 3.21 -9.81
CA LEU A 73 3.07 2.36 -10.53
C LEU A 73 2.36 1.12 -11.09
N GLU A 74 2.13 1.14 -12.40
CA GLU A 74 1.57 0.01 -13.14
C GLU A 74 2.57 -1.16 -13.18
N PHE A 75 2.07 -2.37 -12.96
CA PHE A 75 2.82 -3.60 -13.20
C PHE A 75 2.00 -4.61 -14.00
N ILE A 76 2.73 -5.45 -14.73
CA ILE A 76 2.19 -6.62 -15.41
C ILE A 76 3.22 -7.74 -15.39
N PHE A 77 2.79 -8.95 -15.01
CA PHE A 77 3.61 -10.15 -15.15
C PHE A 77 2.76 -11.40 -15.43
N PRO A 78 3.31 -12.39 -16.13
CA PRO A 78 2.59 -13.62 -16.41
C PRO A 78 2.31 -14.40 -15.12
N ILE A 79 1.14 -15.03 -15.08
CA ILE A 79 0.77 -16.04 -14.10
C ILE A 79 0.51 -17.37 -14.81
N THR A 80 1.06 -18.46 -14.29
CA THR A 80 0.92 -19.79 -14.91
C THR A 80 0.64 -20.85 -13.85
N ALA A 81 -0.45 -21.59 -14.06
CA ALA A 81 -0.92 -22.64 -13.16
C ALA A 81 -0.99 -22.18 -11.69
N LEU A 82 -1.41 -20.94 -11.45
CA LEU A 82 -1.57 -20.40 -10.11
C LEU A 82 -2.83 -21.02 -9.49
N THR A 83 -2.67 -21.67 -8.34
CA THR A 83 -3.77 -22.25 -7.58
C THR A 83 -3.79 -21.70 -6.17
N THR A 84 -4.97 -21.77 -5.53
CA THR A 84 -5.14 -21.43 -4.12
C THR A 84 -4.27 -22.29 -3.21
N GLU A 85 -4.08 -23.57 -3.56
CA GLU A 85 -3.22 -24.52 -2.84
C GLU A 85 -1.75 -24.07 -2.84
N ARG A 86 -1.23 -23.65 -4.00
CA ARG A 86 0.15 -23.15 -4.13
C ARG A 86 0.37 -21.88 -3.32
N LEU A 87 -0.57 -20.92 -3.39
CA LEU A 87 -0.54 -19.73 -2.55
C LEU A 87 -0.59 -20.10 -1.07
N ARG A 88 -1.48 -21.02 -0.69
CA ARG A 88 -1.63 -21.47 0.70
C ARG A 88 -0.35 -22.01 1.28
N LYS A 89 0.35 -22.84 0.52
CA LYS A 89 1.64 -23.39 0.94
C LYS A 89 2.66 -22.28 1.25
N VAL A 90 2.79 -21.28 0.39
CA VAL A 90 3.77 -20.18 0.59
C VAL A 90 3.43 -19.34 1.83
N PHE A 91 2.17 -18.94 2.01
CA PHE A 91 1.76 -18.16 3.19
C PHE A 91 1.90 -18.94 4.49
N GLN A 92 1.61 -20.24 4.49
CA GLN A 92 1.77 -21.10 5.67
C GLN A 92 3.24 -21.33 6.04
N MET A 93 4.12 -21.50 5.05
CA MET A 93 5.56 -21.72 5.27
C MET A 93 6.24 -20.53 5.97
N GLU A 94 5.73 -19.32 5.78
CA GLU A 94 6.29 -18.08 6.32
C GLU A 94 5.41 -17.51 7.46
N GLU A 95 4.44 -18.30 7.96
CA GLU A 95 3.54 -17.96 9.06
C GLU A 95 2.78 -16.63 8.90
N LEU A 96 2.53 -16.23 7.64
CA LEU A 96 1.88 -14.95 7.35
C LEU A 96 0.36 -15.09 7.40
N PRO A 97 -0.35 -14.10 8.00
CA PRO A 97 -1.80 -14.15 8.09
C PRO A 97 -2.41 -14.03 6.69
N LEU A 98 -3.29 -14.98 6.35
CA LEU A 98 -4.13 -14.90 5.18
C LEU A 98 -5.48 -15.49 5.58
N ALA A 99 -6.59 -14.85 5.20
CA ALA A 99 -7.93 -15.41 5.39
C ALA A 99 -8.16 -16.61 4.44
N ILE A 100 -7.25 -17.57 4.47
CA ILE A 100 -6.95 -18.52 3.41
C ILE A 100 -8.06 -19.54 3.20
N ASP A 101 -8.84 -19.77 4.24
CA ASP A 101 -10.02 -20.63 4.21
C ASP A 101 -11.12 -20.02 3.32
N ARG A 102 -11.10 -18.71 3.12
CA ARG A 102 -12.04 -17.98 2.27
C ARG A 102 -11.50 -17.74 0.86
N LEU A 103 -10.22 -18.01 0.59
CA LEU A 103 -9.61 -17.77 -0.72
C LEU A 103 -9.87 -18.96 -1.65
N GLN A 104 -10.84 -18.80 -2.55
CA GLN A 104 -11.18 -19.80 -3.57
C GLN A 104 -11.26 -19.15 -4.95
N PHE A 105 -10.44 -19.63 -5.89
CA PHE A 105 -10.49 -19.25 -7.30
C PHE A 105 -10.09 -20.44 -8.19
N ALA A 106 -10.61 -20.47 -9.41
CA ALA A 106 -10.24 -21.48 -10.40
C ALA A 106 -8.78 -21.30 -10.85
N PRO A 107 -8.04 -22.37 -11.20
CA PRO A 107 -6.65 -22.26 -11.64
C PRO A 107 -6.45 -21.14 -12.67
N ALA A 108 -5.54 -20.22 -12.37
CA ALA A 108 -5.35 -19.00 -13.14
C ALA A 108 -4.12 -19.11 -14.06
N ASN A 109 -4.33 -18.81 -15.34
CA ASN A 109 -3.31 -18.64 -16.36
C ASN A 109 -3.55 -17.31 -17.07
N GLY A 110 -2.50 -16.56 -17.38
CA GLY A 110 -2.61 -15.29 -18.08
C GLY A 110 -1.64 -14.26 -17.54
N PHE A 111 -2.13 -13.05 -17.30
CA PHE A 111 -1.34 -11.95 -16.76
C PHE A 111 -2.00 -11.39 -15.51
N MET A 112 -1.17 -11.13 -14.50
CA MET A 112 -1.55 -10.31 -13.36
C MET A 112 -1.16 -8.86 -13.67
N LYS A 113 -2.16 -7.98 -13.65
CA LYS A 113 -2.01 -6.55 -13.85
C LYS A 113 -2.54 -5.81 -12.63
N GLY A 114 -1.86 -4.76 -12.21
CA GLY A 114 -2.28 -3.91 -11.10
C GLY A 114 -1.51 -2.60 -11.05
N PHE A 115 -1.82 -1.80 -10.04
CA PHE A 115 -1.21 -0.50 -9.79
C PHE A 115 -0.87 -0.42 -8.30
N ILE A 116 0.34 0.03 -7.99
CA ILE A 116 0.75 0.36 -6.62
C ILE A 116 0.53 1.87 -6.44
N ASP A 117 -0.28 2.28 -5.47
CA ASP A 117 -0.71 3.68 -5.34
C ASP A 117 0.47 4.66 -5.23
N LEU A 118 1.49 4.29 -4.45
CA LEU A 118 2.71 5.06 -4.30
C LEU A 118 3.90 4.12 -4.10
N VAL A 119 4.96 4.36 -4.86
CA VAL A 119 6.30 3.85 -4.58
C VAL A 119 7.20 5.05 -4.32
N PHE A 120 8.03 4.99 -3.29
CA PHE A 120 8.97 6.08 -3.02
C PHE A 120 10.30 5.56 -2.50
N GLU A 121 11.31 6.38 -2.64
CA GLU A 121 12.65 6.16 -2.12
C GLU A 121 12.91 7.09 -0.93
N HIS A 122 13.52 6.53 0.11
CA HIS A 122 14.00 7.25 1.27
C HIS A 122 15.30 6.60 1.76
N GLU A 123 16.39 7.39 1.80
CA GLU A 123 17.72 6.97 2.27
C GLU A 123 18.24 5.65 1.62
N GLY A 124 18.03 5.49 0.32
CA GLY A 124 18.46 4.33 -0.48
C GLY A 124 17.53 3.12 -0.40
N ARG A 125 16.43 3.22 0.36
CA ARG A 125 15.42 2.19 0.53
C ARG A 125 14.12 2.56 -0.19
N PHE A 126 13.51 1.58 -0.84
CA PHE A 126 12.28 1.72 -1.59
C PHE A 126 11.11 1.13 -0.82
N TYR A 127 10.06 1.91 -0.70
CA TYR A 127 8.84 1.56 0.01
C TYR A 127 7.65 1.69 -0.93
N PHE A 128 6.54 1.04 -0.56
CA PHE A 128 5.25 1.36 -1.18
C PHE A 128 4.18 1.67 -0.16
N VAL A 129 3.20 2.47 -0.59
CA VAL A 129 1.97 2.76 0.15
C VAL A 129 0.77 2.30 -0.65
N ASP A 130 -0.23 1.80 0.06
CA ASP A 130 -1.57 1.54 -0.46
C ASP A 130 -2.60 2.26 0.43
N TRP A 131 -3.40 3.13 -0.17
CA TRP A 131 -4.33 4.01 0.55
C TRP A 131 -5.66 3.31 0.78
N LYS A 132 -6.08 3.21 2.04
CA LYS A 132 -7.35 2.59 2.40
C LYS A 132 -8.34 3.63 2.91
N SER A 133 -9.50 3.69 2.28
CA SER A 133 -10.64 4.50 2.74
C SER A 133 -11.70 3.65 3.48
N ASN A 134 -11.33 2.43 3.93
CA ASN A 134 -12.22 1.52 4.65
C ASN A 134 -12.78 2.18 5.91
N TRP A 135 -14.06 1.90 6.21
CA TRP A 135 -14.71 2.34 7.44
C TRP A 135 -14.63 1.23 8.48
N LEU A 136 -13.87 1.44 9.56
CA LEU A 136 -13.74 0.48 10.67
C LEU A 136 -14.56 0.88 11.89
N GLY A 137 -14.99 2.15 11.94
CA GLY A 137 -15.87 2.69 12.97
C GLY A 137 -15.87 4.22 12.95
N ALA A 138 -16.49 4.83 13.96
CA ALA A 138 -16.80 6.25 13.96
C ALA A 138 -15.61 7.16 14.29
N ASP A 139 -14.59 6.65 14.96
CA ASP A 139 -13.46 7.44 15.47
C ASP A 139 -12.13 6.70 15.38
N SER A 140 -11.05 7.38 15.77
CA SER A 140 -9.69 6.83 15.74
C SER A 140 -9.54 5.58 16.61
N ALA A 141 -10.34 5.39 17.66
CA ALA A 141 -10.28 4.18 18.49
C ALA A 141 -10.76 2.92 17.75
N SER A 142 -11.43 3.06 16.60
CA SER A 142 -11.82 1.94 15.75
C SER A 142 -10.73 1.49 14.76
N TYR A 143 -9.59 2.18 14.74
CA TYR A 143 -8.48 1.95 13.80
C TYR A 143 -7.21 1.48 14.51
N THR A 144 -7.35 0.77 15.62
CA THR A 144 -6.20 0.21 16.34
C THR A 144 -5.41 -0.76 15.46
N PRO A 145 -4.14 -1.05 15.77
CA PRO A 145 -3.34 -2.03 15.04
C PRO A 145 -4.06 -3.38 14.87
N GLU A 146 -4.80 -3.84 15.88
CA GLU A 146 -5.55 -5.10 15.83
C GLU A 146 -6.74 -5.03 14.88
N SER A 147 -7.51 -3.93 14.91
CA SER A 147 -8.64 -3.71 14.00
C SER A 147 -8.17 -3.61 12.55
N VAL A 148 -7.07 -2.89 12.32
CA VAL A 148 -6.43 -2.78 11.01
C VAL A 148 -5.92 -4.13 10.52
N ALA A 149 -5.21 -4.90 11.36
CA ALA A 149 -4.71 -6.23 10.99
C ALA A 149 -5.86 -7.21 10.66
N THR A 150 -6.97 -7.12 11.40
CA THR A 150 -8.18 -7.90 11.11
C THR A 150 -8.76 -7.55 9.75
N GLU A 151 -8.85 -6.25 9.42
CA GLU A 151 -9.34 -5.80 8.12
C GLU A 151 -8.40 -6.22 6.98
N MET A 152 -7.07 -6.12 7.19
CA MET A 152 -6.04 -6.58 6.25
C MET A 152 -6.24 -8.04 5.86
N ALA A 153 -6.48 -8.91 6.85
CA ALA A 153 -6.77 -10.33 6.60
C ALA A 153 -8.13 -10.50 5.91
N ARG A 154 -9.18 -9.84 6.41
CA ARG A 154 -10.57 -9.99 5.94
C ARG A 154 -10.74 -9.66 4.46
N HIS A 155 -10.02 -8.65 3.97
CA HIS A 155 -10.07 -8.15 2.59
C HIS A 155 -8.96 -8.69 1.69
N PHE A 156 -8.18 -9.68 2.15
CA PHE A 156 -7.05 -10.26 1.43
C PHE A 156 -5.96 -9.24 1.04
N TYR A 157 -5.84 -8.14 1.79
CA TYR A 157 -4.80 -7.15 1.56
C TYR A 157 -3.41 -7.74 1.82
N ASN A 158 -3.29 -8.79 2.64
CA ASN A 158 -2.02 -9.53 2.77
C ASN A 158 -1.59 -10.24 1.48
N LEU A 159 -2.55 -10.71 0.66
CA LEU A 159 -2.26 -11.25 -0.67
C LEU A 159 -1.87 -10.13 -1.64
N GLN A 160 -2.60 -9.01 -1.62
CA GLN A 160 -2.27 -7.81 -2.38
C GLN A 160 -0.83 -7.33 -2.06
N LEU A 161 -0.48 -7.34 -0.78
CA LEU A 161 0.83 -6.95 -0.29
C LEU A 161 1.93 -7.85 -0.86
N GLY A 162 1.74 -9.16 -0.84
CA GLY A 162 2.68 -10.10 -1.46
C GLY A 162 2.83 -9.88 -2.97
N ILE A 163 1.71 -9.64 -3.67
CA ILE A 163 1.71 -9.32 -5.10
C ILE A 163 2.49 -8.02 -5.38
N TYR A 164 2.25 -6.97 -4.60
CA TYR A 164 2.91 -5.67 -4.75
C TYR A 164 4.40 -5.75 -4.40
N ALA A 165 4.76 -6.54 -3.38
CA ALA A 165 6.16 -6.80 -3.05
C ALA A 165 6.89 -7.50 -4.20
N VAL A 166 6.28 -8.51 -4.84
CA VAL A 166 6.86 -9.16 -6.03
C VAL A 166 6.97 -8.18 -7.20
N ALA A 167 5.94 -7.36 -7.43
CA ALA A 167 5.95 -6.35 -8.50
C ALA A 167 7.08 -5.34 -8.30
N LEU A 168 7.21 -4.77 -7.10
CA LEU A 168 8.24 -3.79 -6.76
C LEU A 168 9.64 -4.44 -6.79
N HIS A 169 9.80 -5.64 -6.24
CA HIS A 169 11.07 -6.36 -6.28
C HIS A 169 11.58 -6.55 -7.71
N ARG A 170 10.72 -7.04 -8.62
CA ARG A 170 11.06 -7.21 -10.04
C ARG A 170 11.30 -5.88 -10.75
N TYR A 171 10.56 -4.85 -10.37
CA TYR A 171 10.75 -3.51 -10.92
C TYR A 171 12.13 -2.96 -10.57
N LEU A 172 12.54 -3.09 -9.30
CA LEU A 172 13.84 -2.63 -8.83
C LEU A 172 14.99 -3.46 -9.41
N GLU A 173 14.88 -4.78 -9.47
CA GLU A 173 15.90 -5.65 -10.11
C GLU A 173 16.21 -5.24 -11.56
N ARG A 174 15.20 -4.76 -12.30
CA ARG A 174 15.36 -4.34 -13.71
C ARG A 174 15.93 -2.93 -13.86
N ARG A 175 15.78 -2.08 -12.85
CA ARG A 175 16.01 -0.63 -12.94
C ARG A 175 17.22 -0.16 -12.15
N LEU A 176 17.50 -0.80 -11.03
CA LEU A 176 18.56 -0.41 -10.11
C LEU A 176 19.76 -1.35 -10.29
N PRO A 177 20.90 -0.85 -10.80
CA PRO A 177 22.15 -1.61 -10.79
C PRO A 177 22.51 -2.03 -9.37
N GLU A 178 23.03 -3.24 -9.22
CA GLU A 178 23.46 -3.77 -7.91
C GLU A 178 22.35 -3.84 -6.84
N TYR A 179 21.08 -3.97 -7.28
CA TYR A 179 19.96 -4.14 -6.37
C TYR A 179 20.14 -5.34 -5.44
N GLU A 180 20.01 -5.10 -4.14
CA GLU A 180 19.98 -6.12 -3.11
C GLU A 180 18.73 -5.95 -2.25
N TYR A 181 17.87 -6.97 -2.19
CA TYR A 181 16.62 -6.92 -1.42
C TYR A 181 16.84 -6.47 0.04
N GLU A 182 17.91 -6.96 0.67
CA GLU A 182 18.21 -6.64 2.08
C GLU A 182 18.64 -5.20 2.32
N LYS A 183 19.18 -4.52 1.29
CA LYS A 183 19.65 -3.14 1.40
C LYS A 183 18.63 -2.15 0.87
N ASN A 184 17.93 -2.50 -0.22
CA ASN A 184 17.12 -1.57 -0.99
C ASN A 184 15.62 -1.74 -0.78
N PHE A 185 15.11 -2.91 -0.38
CA PHE A 185 13.67 -3.06 -0.15
C PHE A 185 13.31 -2.63 1.27
N GLY A 186 12.64 -1.48 1.41
CA GLY A 186 12.33 -0.84 2.68
C GLY A 186 11.08 -1.39 3.37
N GLY A 187 10.05 -1.74 2.61
CA GLY A 187 8.80 -2.28 3.16
C GLY A 187 7.54 -1.70 2.53
N ALA A 188 6.43 -1.89 3.23
CA ALA A 188 5.09 -1.56 2.77
C ALA A 188 4.29 -0.89 3.88
N PHE A 189 3.48 0.10 3.50
CA PHE A 189 2.52 0.75 4.40
C PHE A 189 1.11 0.69 3.81
N TYR A 190 0.17 0.20 4.59
CA TYR A 190 -1.25 0.28 4.30
C TYR A 190 -1.85 1.34 5.21
N ILE A 191 -2.23 2.48 4.64
CA ILE A 191 -2.62 3.67 5.39
C ILE A 191 -4.13 3.85 5.29
N PHE A 192 -4.82 3.57 6.38
CA PHE A 192 -6.25 3.78 6.54
C PHE A 192 -6.52 5.24 6.86
N LEU A 193 -6.76 6.05 5.83
CA LEU A 193 -6.83 7.51 5.90
C LEU A 193 -7.75 8.02 7.02
N ARG A 194 -8.89 7.36 7.24
CA ARG A 194 -9.88 7.71 8.27
C ARG A 194 -9.42 7.48 9.70
N GLY A 195 -8.38 6.67 9.90
CA GLY A 195 -7.87 6.26 11.20
C GLY A 195 -6.66 7.03 11.68
N ILE A 196 -6.10 7.93 10.84
CA ILE A 196 -4.86 8.62 11.16
C ILE A 196 -5.07 9.64 12.27
N ASP A 197 -4.32 9.48 13.35
CA ASP A 197 -4.36 10.30 14.55
C ASP A 197 -2.94 10.48 15.07
N LEU A 198 -2.40 11.71 14.97
CA LEU A 198 -1.02 12.01 15.38
C LEU A 198 -0.78 11.84 16.89
N SER A 199 -1.83 11.76 17.71
CA SER A 199 -1.71 11.51 19.15
C SER A 199 -1.59 10.01 19.49
N LYS A 200 -1.89 9.12 18.54
CA LYS A 200 -1.90 7.67 18.73
C LYS A 200 -0.94 7.00 17.75
N GLN A 201 0.16 6.49 18.30
CA GLN A 201 1.17 5.80 17.49
C GLN A 201 0.56 4.61 16.72
N ASN A 202 0.95 4.47 15.45
CA ASN A 202 0.56 3.38 14.54
C ASN A 202 -0.95 3.23 14.26
N ASN A 203 -1.78 4.15 14.73
CA ASN A 203 -3.22 4.05 14.53
C ASN A 203 -3.56 4.29 13.05
N GLY A 204 -4.38 3.41 12.47
CA GLY A 204 -4.72 3.43 11.06
C GLY A 204 -3.59 3.02 10.12
N ILE A 205 -2.46 2.51 10.62
CA ILE A 205 -1.31 2.14 9.80
C ILE A 205 -0.97 0.67 10.03
N PHE A 206 -0.92 -0.09 8.95
CA PHE A 206 -0.26 -1.39 8.92
C PHE A 206 1.07 -1.26 8.20
N SER A 207 2.14 -1.68 8.86
CA SER A 207 3.50 -1.64 8.33
C SER A 207 4.09 -3.04 8.35
N THR A 208 4.76 -3.42 7.27
CA THR A 208 5.54 -4.66 7.25
C THR A 208 6.60 -4.62 6.17
N ARG A 209 7.67 -5.38 6.37
CA ARG A 209 8.66 -5.68 5.35
C ARG A 209 8.63 -7.19 5.11
N PRO A 210 8.04 -7.66 4.00
CA PRO A 210 7.97 -9.08 3.72
C PRO A 210 9.37 -9.71 3.69
N PRO A 211 9.56 -10.92 4.25
CA PRO A 211 10.82 -11.64 4.12
C PRO A 211 11.18 -11.83 2.64
N ARG A 212 12.46 -11.68 2.28
CA ARG A 212 12.94 -11.91 0.91
C ARG A 212 12.47 -13.25 0.36
N LYS A 213 12.64 -14.30 1.16
CA LYS A 213 12.28 -15.68 0.82
C LYS A 213 10.80 -15.82 0.46
N PHE A 214 9.91 -15.15 1.19
CA PHE A 214 8.48 -15.12 0.88
C PHE A 214 8.22 -14.49 -0.50
N VAL A 215 8.86 -13.35 -0.79
CA VAL A 215 8.71 -12.66 -2.08
C VAL A 215 9.26 -13.50 -3.24
N GLU A 216 10.42 -14.13 -3.06
CA GLU A 216 11.01 -15.04 -4.06
C GLU A 216 10.11 -16.26 -4.32
N GLN A 217 9.61 -16.91 -3.27
CA GLN A 217 8.67 -18.04 -3.40
C GLN A 217 7.36 -17.65 -4.09
N LEU A 218 6.80 -16.47 -3.76
CA LEU A 218 5.62 -15.96 -4.47
C LEU A 218 5.93 -15.69 -5.95
N SER A 219 7.11 -15.11 -6.24
CA SER A 219 7.58 -14.84 -7.59
C SER A 219 7.69 -16.13 -8.42
N GLU A 220 8.20 -17.22 -7.83
CA GLU A 220 8.32 -18.55 -8.44
C GLU A 220 6.96 -19.17 -8.78
N ILE A 221 6.02 -19.22 -7.81
CA ILE A 221 4.71 -19.82 -8.04
C ILE A 221 3.88 -19.04 -9.07
N PHE A 222 4.09 -17.72 -9.21
CA PHE A 222 3.46 -16.93 -10.26
C PHE A 222 3.96 -17.36 -11.64
N HIS A 223 5.24 -17.69 -11.80
CA HIS A 223 5.79 -18.15 -13.08
C HIS A 223 5.51 -19.62 -13.39
N GLY A 224 4.84 -20.33 -12.47
CA GLY A 224 4.55 -21.75 -12.61
C GLY A 224 5.74 -22.66 -12.29
N ASN A 225 6.85 -22.10 -11.81
CA ASN A 225 8.01 -22.84 -11.33
C ASN A 225 7.70 -23.31 -9.90
N SER A 226 7.30 -24.57 -9.76
CA SER A 226 7.08 -25.25 -8.47
C SER A 226 7.20 -26.75 -8.62
#